data_AF-A0A6D2WSH4-F1
#
_entry.id   AF-A0A6D2WSH4-F1
#
_cell.length_a   1.000
_cell.length_b   1.000
_cell.length_c   1.000
_cell.angle_alpha   90.00
_cell.angle_beta   90.00
_cell.angle_gamma   90.00
#
_symmetry.space_group_name_H-M   'P 1'
#
loop_
_entity.id
_entity.type
_entity.pdbx_description
1 polymer ?
#
loop_
_entity_poly.entity_id
_entity_poly.type
_entity_poly.pdbx_seq_one_letter_code
_entity_poly.pdbx_strand_id
1 'polypeptide(L)'
;MSDSKKTWLQYQLEWMVQLCGASVVKELSSFTLGTGVHPIVVVQPDAWTEDNGFHAIGQMCEAPVVTREWVLDSVALYQCQELDTYLIPQIPHSHY
;
A
#
# COMPACT_ATOMS: atom_id res chain seq x y z
N MET A 1 -15.87 -12.08 14.20
CA MET A 1 -15.84 -12.77 12.89
C MET A 1 -15.18 -11.94 11.79
N SER A 2 -15.14 -10.61 11.90
CA SER A 2 -14.59 -9.72 10.87
C SER A 2 -13.06 -9.68 10.83
N ASP A 3 -12.38 -9.85 11.97
CA ASP A 3 -10.90 -9.75 12.04
C ASP A 3 -10.15 -10.90 11.37
N SER A 4 -10.66 -12.15 11.45
CA SER A 4 -10.01 -13.31 10.84
C SER A 4 -10.05 -13.27 9.30
N LYS A 5 -11.08 -12.65 8.72
CA LYS A 5 -11.16 -12.47 7.26
C LYS A 5 -10.20 -11.38 6.78
N LYS A 6 -10.05 -10.31 7.57
CA LYS A 6 -9.12 -9.20 7.28
C LYS A 6 -7.66 -9.67 7.29
N THR A 7 -7.25 -10.43 8.30
CA THR A 7 -5.88 -10.96 8.40
C THR A 7 -5.54 -11.94 7.28
N TRP A 8 -6.50 -12.79 6.89
CA TRP A 8 -6.26 -13.75 5.80
C TRP A 8 -6.09 -13.06 4.43
N LEU A 9 -6.90 -12.04 4.14
CA LEU A 9 -6.78 -11.25 2.92
C LEU A 9 -5.44 -10.48 2.86
N GLN A 10 -5.00 -9.92 3.98
CA GLN A 10 -3.71 -9.24 4.06
C GLN A 10 -2.56 -10.21 3.77
N TYR A 11 -2.58 -11.39 4.39
CA TYR A 11 -1.54 -12.40 4.19
C TYR A 11 -1.47 -12.90 2.73
N GLN A 12 -2.60 -13.06 2.05
CA GLN A 12 -2.61 -13.40 0.63
C GLN A 12 -1.94 -12.33 -0.22
N LEU A 13 -2.23 -11.05 0.05
CA LEU A 13 -1.67 -9.94 -0.71
C LEU A 13 -0.15 -9.86 -0.54
N GLU A 14 0.32 -9.99 0.71
CA GLU A 14 1.75 -10.07 1.03
C GLU A 14 2.43 -11.22 0.27
N TRP A 15 1.80 -12.39 0.22
CA TRP A 15 2.31 -13.52 -0.52
C TRP A 15 2.37 -13.29 -2.03
N MET A 16 1.35 -12.66 -2.61
CA MET A 16 1.29 -12.39 -4.05
C MET A 16 2.44 -11.48 -4.48
N VAL A 17 2.70 -10.40 -3.73
CA VAL A 17 3.79 -9.47 -4.07
C VAL A 17 5.17 -10.11 -3.87
N GLN A 18 5.33 -10.99 -2.87
CA GLN A 18 6.58 -11.75 -2.66
C GLN A 18 6.88 -12.68 -3.84
N LEU A 19 5.86 -13.37 -4.37
CA LEU A 19 6.02 -14.23 -5.54
C LEU A 19 6.39 -13.42 -6.81
N CYS A 20 5.98 -12.16 -6.88
CA CYS A 20 6.38 -11.23 -7.93
C CYS A 20 7.77 -10.59 -7.72
N GLY A 21 8.49 -10.93 -6.64
CA GLY A 21 9.82 -10.41 -6.34
C GLY A 21 9.84 -9.09 -5.56
N ALA A 22 8.69 -8.63 -5.04
CA ALA A 22 8.63 -7.49 -4.15
C ALA A 22 8.95 -7.89 -2.71
N SER A 23 9.48 -6.94 -1.92
CA SER A 23 9.72 -7.13 -0.50
C SER A 23 8.54 -6.60 0.30
N VAL A 24 8.00 -7.42 1.21
CA VAL A 24 6.93 -7.01 2.12
C VAL A 24 7.53 -6.40 3.36
N VAL A 25 7.10 -5.16 3.66
CA VAL A 25 7.52 -4.42 4.84
C VAL A 25 6.32 -4.27 5.77
N LYS A 26 6.46 -4.69 7.03
CA LYS A 26 5.38 -4.68 8.03
C LYS A 26 5.18 -3.32 8.70
N GLU A 27 6.22 -2.49 8.72
CA GLU A 27 6.18 -1.19 9.36
C GLU A 27 6.77 -0.12 8.44
N LEU A 28 6.13 1.05 8.39
CA LEU A 28 6.61 2.20 7.61
C LEU A 28 8.05 2.60 8.03
N SER A 29 8.39 2.44 9.30
CA SER A 29 9.72 2.69 9.86
C SER A 29 10.83 1.79 9.31
N SER A 30 10.47 0.65 8.74
CA SER A 30 11.40 -0.28 8.11
C SER A 30 11.62 0.00 6.62
N PHE A 31 10.98 1.04 6.06
CA PHE A 31 11.28 1.48 4.70
C PHE A 31 12.73 1.97 4.65
N THR A 32 13.57 1.21 3.95
CA THR A 32 14.89 1.66 3.56
C THR A 32 14.70 2.59 2.38
N LEU A 33 14.64 3.89 2.66
CA LEU A 33 14.66 4.94 1.64
C LEU A 33 16.07 5.01 1.02
N GLY A 34 16.45 3.97 0.29
CA GLY A 34 17.71 3.88 -0.45
C GLY A 34 17.49 4.28 -1.91
N THR A 35 18.50 4.84 -2.54
CA THR A 35 18.49 5.44 -3.91
C THR A 35 18.17 4.47 -5.06
N GLY A 36 17.69 3.26 -4.79
CA GLY A 36 17.34 2.25 -5.79
C GLY A 36 16.10 1.43 -5.47
N VAL A 37 15.36 1.77 -4.41
CA VAL A 37 14.13 1.06 -4.02
C VAL A 37 12.96 2.02 -4.14
N HIS A 38 11.89 1.60 -4.82
CA HIS A 38 10.66 2.37 -4.91
C HIS A 38 9.70 1.86 -3.82
N PRO A 39 9.60 2.55 -2.66
CA PRO A 39 8.65 2.17 -1.63
C PRO A 39 7.24 2.41 -2.17
N ILE A 40 6.35 1.42 -2.02
CA ILE A 40 4.94 1.54 -2.38
C ILE A 40 4.16 1.09 -1.17
N VAL A 41 3.23 1.92 -0.71
CA VAL A 41 2.38 1.59 0.43
C VAL A 41 1.03 1.14 -0.11
N VAL A 42 0.65 -0.09 0.20
CA VAL A 42 -0.66 -0.63 -0.18
C VAL A 42 -1.57 -0.58 1.04
N VAL A 43 -2.69 0.11 0.92
CA VAL A 43 -3.69 0.19 1.98
C VAL A 43 -5.05 -0.27 1.49
N GLN A 44 -5.90 -0.67 2.43
CA GLN A 44 -7.26 -1.08 2.14
C GLN A 44 -8.22 -0.13 2.87
N PRO A 45 -8.80 0.86 2.19
CA PRO A 45 -9.70 1.82 2.84
C PRO A 45 -10.91 1.14 3.48
N ASP A 46 -11.44 0.05 2.90
CA ASP A 46 -12.53 -0.74 3.48
C ASP A 46 -12.23 -1.34 4.87
N ALA A 47 -10.95 -1.47 5.22
CA ALA A 47 -10.53 -2.02 6.50
C ALA A 47 -10.42 -0.94 7.59
N TRP A 48 -10.37 0.34 7.22
CA TRP A 48 -10.26 1.46 8.14
C TRP A 48 -11.63 1.84 8.69
N THR A 49 -11.73 1.90 10.01
CA THR A 49 -12.95 2.34 10.71
C THR A 49 -12.98 3.86 10.94
N GLU A 50 -11.83 4.52 10.83
CA GLU A 50 -11.70 5.98 10.91
C GLU A 50 -11.23 6.51 9.55
N ASP A 51 -12.05 7.39 8.97
CA ASP A 51 -11.98 7.89 7.59
C ASP A 51 -10.65 8.58 7.22
N ASN A 52 -9.83 8.96 8.21
CA ASN A 52 -8.75 9.93 8.01
C ASN A 52 -7.32 9.42 8.22
N GLY A 53 -7.09 8.28 8.86
CA GLY A 53 -5.70 7.97 9.23
C GLY A 53 -4.85 7.37 8.09
N PHE A 54 -5.46 6.86 7.01
CA PHE A 54 -4.70 6.41 5.84
C PHE A 54 -4.21 7.57 4.98
N HIS A 55 -4.87 8.73 5.04
CA HIS A 55 -4.44 9.96 4.36
C HIS A 55 -3.17 10.58 4.97
N ALA A 56 -2.84 10.21 6.21
CA ALA A 56 -1.62 10.65 6.89
C ALA A 56 -0.41 9.73 6.59
N ILE A 57 -0.62 8.56 5.99
CA ILE A 57 0.46 7.60 5.73
C ILE A 57 1.44 8.14 4.69
N GLY A 58 0.93 8.78 3.64
CA GLY A 58 1.77 9.45 2.64
C GLY A 58 2.49 10.69 3.18
N GLN A 59 2.12 11.21 4.36
CA GLN A 59 2.91 12.22 5.06
C GLN A 59 4.07 11.60 5.85
N MET A 60 3.88 10.41 6.41
CA MET A 60 4.90 9.71 7.20
C MET A 60 5.96 9.04 6.33
N CYS A 61 5.60 8.65 5.11
CA CYS A 61 6.52 8.12 4.10
C CYS A 61 6.25 8.87 2.80
N GLU A 62 7.28 9.48 2.19
CA GLU A 62 7.25 10.07 0.84
C GLU A 62 7.09 8.98 -0.26
N ALA A 63 6.20 8.02 -0.02
CA ALA A 63 5.93 6.87 -0.84
C ALA A 63 4.50 6.96 -1.40
N PRO A 64 4.28 6.56 -2.66
CA PRO A 64 2.93 6.44 -3.22
C PRO A 64 2.10 5.46 -2.39
N VAL A 65 0.90 5.92 -2.02
CA VAL A 65 -0.08 5.12 -1.29
C VAL A 65 -1.16 4.68 -2.28
N VAL A 66 -1.29 3.38 -2.49
CA VAL A 66 -2.25 2.79 -3.44
C VAL A 66 -3.21 1.83 -2.77
N THR A 67 -4.35 1.60 -3.42
CA THR A 67 -5.29 0.57 -2.95
C THR A 67 -4.75 -0.84 -3.21
N ARG A 68 -5.30 -1.82 -2.48
CA ARG A 68 -5.16 -3.26 -2.75
C ARG A 68 -5.33 -3.65 -4.23
N GLU A 69 -6.19 -2.94 -4.96
CA GLU A 69 -6.54 -3.27 -6.34
C GLU A 69 -5.34 -3.17 -7.27
N TRP A 70 -4.43 -2.23 -7.04
CA TRP A 70 -3.20 -2.10 -7.82
C TRP A 70 -2.37 -3.38 -7.82
N VAL A 71 -2.24 -4.02 -6.65
CA VAL A 71 -1.51 -5.29 -6.52
C VAL A 71 -2.26 -6.40 -7.26
N LEU A 72 -3.58 -6.49 -7.06
CA LEU A 72 -4.38 -7.54 -7.67
C LEU A 72 -4.33 -7.47 -9.20
N ASP A 73 -4.47 -6.27 -9.76
CA ASP A 73 -4.43 -6.06 -11.21
C ASP A 73 -3.02 -6.24 -11.76
N SER A 74 -1.99 -5.79 -11.03
CA SER A 74 -0.60 -6.01 -11.42
C SER A 74 -0.22 -7.49 -11.44
N VAL A 75 -0.72 -8.28 -10.49
CA VAL A 75 -0.49 -9.72 -10.43
C VAL A 75 -1.34 -10.44 -11.49
N ALA A 76 -2.60 -10.06 -11.66
CA ALA A 76 -3.52 -10.68 -12.63
C ALA A 76 -3.04 -10.48 -14.08
N LEU A 77 -2.51 -9.30 -14.40
CA LEU A 77 -1.95 -8.98 -15.72
C LEU A 77 -0.47 -9.33 -15.83
N TYR A 78 0.17 -9.74 -14.73
CA TYR A 78 1.60 -9.98 -14.63
C TYR A 78 2.45 -8.80 -15.15
N GLN A 79 1.94 -7.58 -14.95
CA GLN A 79 2.51 -6.34 -15.42
C GLN A 79 2.29 -5.27 -14.35
N CYS A 80 3.36 -4.56 -13.96
CA CYS A 80 3.28 -3.43 -13.04
C CYS A 80 2.31 -2.37 -13.61
N GLN A 81 1.16 -2.19 -12.97
CA GLN A 81 0.17 -1.20 -13.39
C GLN A 81 0.61 0.20 -12.98
N GLU A 82 0.07 1.22 -13.65
CA GLU A 82 0.29 2.61 -13.28
C GLU A 82 -0.32 2.90 -11.90
N LEU A 83 0.48 3.48 -11.01
CA LEU A 83 0.05 3.80 -9.64
C LEU A 83 -1.02 4.91 -9.63
N ASP A 84 -0.98 5.85 -10.59
CA ASP A 84 -1.88 7.01 -10.67
C ASP A 84 -3.37 6.65 -10.66
N THR A 85 -3.74 5.51 -11.25
CA THR A 85 -5.13 5.04 -11.29
C THR A 85 -5.63 4.52 -9.93
N TYR A 86 -4.71 4.07 -9.07
CA TYR A 86 -5.01 3.45 -7.77
C TYR A 86 -4.51 4.27 -6.59
N LEU A 87 -3.92 5.43 -6.88
CA LEU A 87 -3.33 6.33 -5.91
C LEU A 87 -4.44 6.91 -5.02
N ILE A 88 -4.28 6.71 -3.73
CA ILE A 88 -5.20 7.25 -2.75
C ILE A 88 -4.77 8.70 -2.49
N PRO A 89 -5.65 9.68 -2.67
CA PRO A 89 -5.33 11.08 -2.46
C PRO A 89 -4.75 11.27 -1.06
N GLN A 90 -3.47 11.58 -0.93
CA GLN A 90 -2.89 11.88 0.38
C GLN A 90 -3.15 13.34 0.71
N ILE A 91 -3.35 13.69 1.98
CA ILE A 91 -3.48 15.09 2.37
C ILE A 91 -2.10 15.73 2.17
N PRO A 92 -1.91 16.63 1.19
CA PRO A 92 -0.65 17.33 1.09
C PRO A 92 -0.47 18.17 2.34
N HIS A 93 0.76 18.28 2.85
CA HIS A 93 1.09 19.29 3.84
C HIS A 93 0.66 20.65 3.26
N SER A 94 -0.48 21.16 3.68
CA SER A 94 -0.85 22.54 3.46
C SER A 94 0.14 23.36 4.29
N HIS A 95 1.25 23.74 3.65
CA HIS A 95 2.20 24.71 4.18
C HIS A 95 1.39 25.98 4.49
N TYR A 96 1.19 26.25 5.77
CA TYR A 96 0.65 27.51 6.28
C TYR A 96 1.76 28.23 7.05
#